data_AF-A0A2N0ZB66-F1
#
_entry.id   AF-A0A2N0ZB66-F1
#
_cell.length_a   1.000
_cell.length_b   1.000
_cell.length_c   1.000
_cell.angle_alpha   90.00
_cell.angle_beta   90.00
_cell.angle_gamma   90.00
#
_symmetry.space_group_name_H-M   'P 1'
#
loop_
_entity.id
_entity.type
_entity.pdbx_description
1 polymer ?
#
loop_
_entity_poly.entity_id
_entity_poly.type
_entity_poly.pdbx_seq_one_letter_code
_entity_poly.pdbx_strand_id
1 'polypeptide(L)'
;MLVLIISVILWMFLAVYAIKTVKEYRQSTKKEKKQKHRLMIYVVGSVPLAAILLIGENLKLQGFTMNEIMPYLFVAAIIFIFVPGYIYLFMTLFSKDTYESYGEPNKYKSKFIFKNRKLLVPIIVALPIVIITFTIVKIGEALF
;
A
#
# COMPACT_ATOMS: atom_id res chain seq x y z
N MET A 1 -29.58 -0.15 0.36
CA MET A 1 -29.18 -1.57 0.38
C MET A 1 -28.74 -2.10 -0.99
N LEU A 2 -29.55 -2.00 -2.04
CA LEU A 2 -29.21 -2.56 -3.37
C LEU A 2 -27.89 -2.03 -3.95
N VAL A 3 -27.62 -0.72 -3.80
CA VAL A 3 -26.35 -0.10 -4.22
C VAL A 3 -25.15 -0.72 -3.48
N LEU A 4 -25.22 -0.87 -2.15
CA LEU A 4 -24.15 -1.51 -1.36
C LEU A 4 -23.89 -2.95 -1.81
N ILE A 5 -24.93 -3.73 -2.06
CA ILE A 5 -24.79 -5.12 -2.51
C ILE A 5 -24.07 -5.17 -3.87
N ILE A 6 -24.48 -4.31 -4.82
CA ILE A 6 -23.82 -4.20 -6.13
C ILE A 6 -22.36 -3.78 -5.96
N SER A 7 -22.08 -2.80 -5.10
CA SER A 7 -20.72 -2.33 -4.86
C SER A 7 -19.81 -3.40 -4.24
N VAL A 8 -20.32 -4.23 -3.33
CA VAL A 8 -19.59 -5.37 -2.76
C VAL A 8 -19.31 -6.43 -3.83
N ILE A 9 -20.29 -6.74 -4.68
CA ILE A 9 -20.11 -7.68 -5.79
C ILE A 9 -19.03 -7.17 -6.76
N LEU A 10 -19.09 -5.89 -7.15
CA LEU A 10 -18.07 -5.27 -8.01
C LEU A 10 -16.68 -5.28 -7.37
N TRP A 11 -16.60 -5.05 -6.06
CA TRP A 11 -15.34 -5.17 -5.32
C TRP A 11 -14.79 -6.59 -5.32
N MET A 12 -15.64 -7.62 -5.16
CA MET A 12 -15.21 -9.01 -5.29
C MET A 12 -14.69 -9.33 -6.69
N PHE A 13 -15.34 -8.82 -7.75
CA PHE A 13 -14.83 -8.96 -9.11
C PHE A 13 -13.45 -8.30 -9.28
N LEU A 14 -13.26 -7.11 -8.70
CA LEU A 14 -11.97 -6.43 -8.69
C LEU A 14 -10.89 -7.25 -7.96
N ALA A 15 -11.23 -7.86 -6.82
CA ALA A 15 -10.31 -8.71 -6.06
C ALA A 15 -9.91 -9.98 -6.85
N VAL A 16 -10.88 -10.66 -7.48
CA VAL A 16 -10.61 -11.80 -8.36
C VAL A 16 -9.74 -11.40 -9.54
N TYR A 17 -10.03 -10.25 -10.16
CA TYR A 17 -9.23 -9.71 -11.24
C TYR A 17 -7.79 -9.40 -10.78
N ALA A 18 -7.60 -8.82 -9.60
CA ALA A 18 -6.28 -8.58 -9.03
C ALA A 18 -5.47 -9.86 -8.80
N ILE A 19 -6.10 -10.92 -8.28
CA ILE A 19 -5.46 -12.23 -8.11
C ILE A 19 -5.02 -12.78 -9.48
N LYS A 20 -5.88 -12.68 -10.49
CA LYS A 20 -5.55 -13.08 -11.87
C LYS A 20 -4.37 -12.28 -12.42
N THR A 21 -4.37 -10.95 -12.27
CA THR A 21 -3.27 -10.08 -12.72
C THR A 21 -1.95 -10.44 -12.04
N VAL A 22 -1.96 -10.75 -10.74
CA VAL A 22 -0.77 -11.18 -10.01
C VAL A 22 -0.26 -12.53 -10.49
N LYS A 23 -1.16 -13.49 -10.75
CA LYS A 23 -0.81 -14.81 -11.30
C LYS A 23 -0.16 -14.67 -12.68
N GLU A 24 -0.77 -13.90 -13.57
CA GLU A 24 -0.22 -13.61 -14.90
C GLU A 24 1.13 -12.90 -14.83
N TYR A 25 1.27 -11.91 -13.93
CA TYR A 25 2.55 -11.24 -13.71
C TYR A 25 3.63 -12.22 -13.24
N ARG A 26 3.32 -13.13 -12.31
CA ARG A 26 4.27 -14.10 -11.77
C ARG A 26 4.78 -15.07 -12.86
N GLN A 27 3.88 -15.53 -13.72
CA GLN A 27 4.15 -16.47 -14.82
C GLN A 27 4.78 -15.81 -16.06
N SER A 28 4.75 -14.47 -16.16
CA SER A 28 5.29 -13.74 -17.31
C SER A 28 6.83 -13.75 -17.36
N THR A 29 7.38 -13.62 -18.57
CA THR A 29 8.83 -13.50 -18.83
C THR A 29 9.40 -12.19 -18.26
N LYS A 30 10.74 -12.07 -18.15
CA LYS A 30 11.40 -10.84 -17.62
C LYS A 30 11.00 -9.57 -18.41
N LYS A 31 10.86 -9.66 -19.74
CA LYS A 31 10.50 -8.53 -20.62
C LYS A 31 9.04 -8.11 -20.41
N GLU A 32 8.14 -9.08 -20.33
CA GLU A 32 6.70 -8.85 -20.08
C GLU A 32 6.44 -8.34 -18.68
N LYS A 33 7.16 -8.85 -17.66
CA LYS A 33 7.06 -8.35 -16.27
C LYS A 33 7.29 -6.85 -16.21
N LYS A 34 8.28 -6.32 -16.93
CA LYS A 34 8.57 -4.88 -16.94
C LYS A 34 7.41 -4.05 -17.50
N GLN A 35 6.67 -4.58 -18.47
CA GLN A 35 5.48 -3.92 -19.04
C GLN A 35 4.25 -4.06 -18.12
N LYS A 36 4.02 -5.27 -17.58
CA LYS A 36 2.85 -5.59 -16.74
C LYS A 36 2.96 -5.08 -15.31
N HIS A 37 4.16 -4.73 -14.83
CA HIS A 37 4.40 -4.32 -13.45
C HIS A 37 3.53 -3.14 -13.01
N ARG A 38 3.40 -2.12 -13.87
CA ARG A 38 2.62 -0.92 -13.56
C ARG A 38 1.12 -1.25 -13.45
N LEU A 39 0.61 -2.04 -14.38
CA LEU A 39 -0.79 -2.50 -14.35
C LEU A 39 -1.07 -3.33 -13.10
N MET A 40 -0.17 -4.27 -12.77
CA MET A 40 -0.29 -5.09 -11.56
C MET A 40 -0.37 -4.22 -10.30
N ILE A 41 0.52 -3.22 -10.15
CA ILE A 41 0.49 -2.31 -9.00
C ILE A 41 -0.84 -1.55 -8.93
N TYR A 42 -1.33 -1.02 -10.06
CA TYR A 42 -2.60 -0.27 -10.06
C TYR A 42 -3.79 -1.15 -9.69
N VAL A 43 -3.89 -2.34 -10.27
CA VAL A 43 -4.99 -3.26 -9.99
C VAL A 43 -4.94 -3.72 -8.54
N VAL A 44 -3.78 -4.19 -8.05
CA VAL A 44 -3.63 -4.65 -6.67
C VAL A 44 -3.86 -3.54 -5.66
N GLY A 45 -3.34 -2.33 -5.92
CA GLY A 45 -3.53 -1.16 -5.06
C GLY A 45 -4.97 -0.63 -5.05
N SER A 46 -5.73 -0.86 -6.12
CA SER A 46 -7.14 -0.43 -6.17
C SER A 46 -8.08 -1.24 -5.29
N VAL A 47 -7.76 -2.52 -5.01
CA VAL A 47 -8.57 -3.40 -4.15
C VAL A 47 -8.72 -2.87 -2.71
N PRO A 48 -7.64 -2.57 -1.97
CA PRO A 48 -7.75 -2.03 -0.62
C PRO A 48 -8.33 -0.62 -0.61
N LEU A 49 -8.03 0.21 -1.62
CA LEU A 49 -8.60 1.55 -1.73
C LEU A 49 -10.12 1.49 -1.88
N ALA A 50 -10.62 0.63 -2.77
CA ALA A 50 -12.05 0.41 -2.96
C ALA A 50 -12.71 -0.15 -1.68
N ALA A 51 -12.05 -1.07 -0.96
CA ALA A 51 -12.56 -1.58 0.31
C ALA A 51 -12.74 -0.46 1.35
N ILE A 52 -11.75 0.43 1.50
CA ILE A 52 -11.80 1.56 2.43
C ILE A 52 -12.97 2.50 2.08
N LEU A 53 -13.15 2.82 0.81
CA LEU A 53 -14.25 3.67 0.35
C LEU A 53 -15.62 3.04 0.63
N LEU A 54 -15.77 1.73 0.40
CA LEU A 54 -17.02 1.01 0.67
C LEU A 54 -17.35 0.95 2.17
N ILE A 55 -16.35 0.74 3.01
CA ILE A 55 -16.52 0.77 4.46
C ILE A 55 -16.96 2.17 4.90
N GLY A 56 -16.32 3.22 4.38
CA GLY A 56 -16.67 4.60 4.70
C GLY A 56 -18.09 4.96 4.31
N GLU A 57 -18.52 4.57 3.11
CA GLU A 57 -19.88 4.82 2.63
C GLU A 57 -20.92 4.02 3.45
N ASN A 58 -20.62 2.76 3.79
CA ASN A 58 -21.52 1.95 4.60
C ASN A 58 -21.73 2.55 6.01
N LEU A 59 -20.66 3.04 6.63
CA LEU A 59 -20.77 3.70 7.94
C LEU A 59 -21.57 5.01 7.86
N LYS A 60 -21.39 5.81 6.80
CA LYS A 60 -22.24 7.00 6.59
C LYS A 60 -23.72 6.64 6.46
N LEU A 61 -24.03 5.58 5.71
CA LEU A 61 -25.40 5.10 5.54
C LEU A 61 -26.03 4.58 6.84
N GLN A 62 -25.21 4.17 7.81
CA GLN A 62 -25.65 3.78 9.15
C GLN A 62 -25.84 4.97 10.10
N GLY A 63 -25.61 6.21 9.62
CA GLY A 63 -25.83 7.43 10.39
C GLY A 63 -24.58 7.99 11.07
N PHE A 64 -23.40 7.38 10.88
CA PHE A 64 -22.16 7.91 11.43
C PHE A 64 -21.71 9.17 10.70
N THR A 65 -21.19 10.13 11.45
CA THR A 65 -20.62 11.35 10.89
C THR A 65 -19.21 11.12 10.34
N MET A 66 -18.74 11.99 9.45
CA MET A 66 -17.39 11.88 8.89
C MET A 66 -16.31 11.93 9.99
N ASN A 67 -16.53 12.70 11.05
CA ASN A 67 -15.59 12.83 12.18
C ASN A 67 -15.43 11.51 12.96
N GLU A 68 -16.50 10.73 13.07
CA GLU A 68 -16.47 9.42 13.74
C GLU A 68 -15.87 8.33 12.85
N ILE A 69 -16.07 8.42 11.53
CA ILE A 69 -15.61 7.42 10.56
C ILE A 69 -14.11 7.59 10.24
N MET A 70 -13.62 8.84 10.20
CA MET A 70 -12.27 9.17 9.76
C MET A 70 -11.16 8.40 10.49
N PRO A 71 -11.19 8.20 11.83
CA PRO A 71 -10.19 7.41 12.53
C PRO A 71 -10.12 5.96 12.03
N TYR A 72 -11.26 5.32 11.78
CA TYR A 72 -11.32 3.94 11.30
C TYR A 72 -10.79 3.81 9.88
N LEU A 73 -11.15 4.75 8.98
CA LEU A 73 -10.62 4.78 7.62
C LEU A 73 -9.12 5.05 7.60
N PHE A 74 -8.63 5.88 8.52
CA PHE A 74 -7.20 6.16 8.67
C PHE A 74 -6.43 4.90 9.07
N VAL A 75 -6.90 4.17 10.09
CA VAL A 75 -6.29 2.89 10.51
C VAL A 75 -6.33 1.86 9.37
N ALA A 76 -7.47 1.76 8.67
CA ALA A 76 -7.60 0.87 7.52
C ALA A 76 -6.60 1.24 6.40
N ALA A 77 -6.44 2.52 6.08
CA ALA A 77 -5.46 2.98 5.11
C ALA A 77 -4.02 2.64 5.52
N ILE A 78 -3.69 2.76 6.81
CA ILE A 78 -2.38 2.36 7.32
C ILE A 78 -2.14 0.88 7.07
N ILE A 79 -3.05 0.02 7.52
CA ILE A 79 -2.89 -1.44 7.48
C ILE A 79 -2.89 -1.96 6.04
N PHE A 80 -3.79 -1.47 5.19
CA PHE A 80 -4.01 -2.05 3.86
C PHE A 80 -3.18 -1.41 2.75
N ILE A 81 -2.74 -0.15 2.92
CA ILE A 81 -2.00 0.58 1.87
C ILE A 81 -0.57 0.87 2.34
N PHE A 82 -0.41 1.54 3.48
CA PHE A 82 0.90 2.01 3.91
C PHE A 82 1.82 0.86 4.35
N VAL A 83 1.36 -0.06 5.19
CA VAL A 83 2.21 -1.16 5.69
C VAL A 83 2.71 -2.05 4.54
N PRO A 84 1.87 -2.57 3.63
CA PRO A 84 2.34 -3.38 2.51
C PRO A 84 3.22 -2.58 1.55
N GLY A 85 2.87 -1.32 1.28
CA GLY A 85 3.68 -0.43 0.43
C GLY A 85 5.06 -0.15 1.03
N TYR A 86 5.11 0.07 2.34
CA TYR A 86 6.34 0.28 3.10
C TYR A 86 7.20 -0.98 3.11
N ILE A 87 6.62 -2.16 3.38
CA ILE A 87 7.33 -3.45 3.30
C ILE A 87 7.90 -3.67 1.89
N TYR A 88 7.09 -3.43 0.86
CA TYR A 88 7.52 -3.55 -0.53
C TYR A 88 8.70 -2.61 -0.85
N LEU A 89 8.62 -1.36 -0.42
CA LEU A 89 9.69 -0.38 -0.59
C LEU A 89 10.95 -0.79 0.17
N PHE A 90 10.82 -1.23 1.42
CA PHE A 90 11.91 -1.71 2.25
C PHE A 90 12.63 -2.90 1.59
N MET A 91 11.89 -3.95 1.20
CA MET A 91 12.44 -5.10 0.50
C MET A 91 13.09 -4.70 -0.84
N THR A 92 12.54 -3.71 -1.53
CA THR A 92 13.10 -3.27 -2.81
C THR A 92 14.38 -2.48 -2.62
N LEU A 93 14.41 -1.52 -1.69
CA LEU A 93 15.54 -0.61 -1.48
C LEU A 93 16.70 -1.25 -0.72
N PHE A 94 16.43 -2.17 0.19
CA PHE A 94 17.45 -2.86 1.00
C PHE A 94 17.73 -4.29 0.54
N SER A 95 17.23 -4.69 -0.63
CA SER A 95 17.65 -5.97 -1.22
C SER A 95 19.14 -5.96 -1.55
N LYS A 96 19.81 -7.09 -1.33
CA LYS A 96 21.24 -7.29 -1.62
C LYS A 96 21.59 -6.86 -3.05
N ASP A 97 20.74 -7.21 -4.02
CA ASP A 97 20.87 -6.79 -5.42
C ASP A 97 20.91 -5.27 -5.61
N THR A 98 20.14 -4.51 -4.82
CA THR A 98 20.03 -3.04 -4.92
C THR A 98 21.19 -2.34 -4.22
N TYR A 99 21.76 -2.96 -3.18
CA TYR A 99 22.96 -2.50 -2.50
C TYR A 99 24.22 -2.74 -3.37
N GLU A 100 24.33 -3.91 -4.00
CA GLU A 100 25.46 -4.23 -4.91
C GLU A 100 25.42 -3.41 -6.21
N SER A 101 24.25 -2.89 -6.59
CA SER A 101 24.06 -2.04 -7.78
C SER A 101 23.85 -0.56 -7.47
N TYR A 102 24.27 -0.12 -6.28
CA TYR A 102 24.06 1.25 -5.79
C TYR A 102 24.85 2.28 -6.61
N GLY A 103 24.24 2.77 -7.70
CA GLY A 103 24.87 3.68 -8.65
C GLY A 103 24.56 3.38 -10.11
N GLU A 104 24.10 2.16 -10.41
CA GLU A 104 23.80 1.73 -11.77
C GLU A 104 22.29 1.83 -12.08
N PRO A 105 21.85 2.78 -12.94
CA PRO A 105 20.43 3.02 -13.20
C PRO A 105 19.69 1.81 -13.81
N ASN A 106 20.42 0.95 -14.52
CA ASN A 106 19.86 -0.15 -15.30
C ASN A 106 19.53 -1.39 -14.47
N LYS A 107 20.06 -1.48 -13.24
CA LYS A 107 19.87 -2.63 -12.33
C LYS A 107 18.70 -2.45 -11.36
N TYR A 108 18.11 -1.25 -11.25
CA TYR A 108 16.95 -1.00 -10.40
C TYR A 108 15.64 -1.53 -11.03
N LYS A 109 14.78 -2.17 -10.21
CA LYS A 109 13.45 -2.68 -10.63
C LYS A 109 12.54 -1.58 -11.20
N SER A 110 12.69 -0.34 -10.76
CA SER A 110 11.91 0.81 -11.22
C SER A 110 12.75 2.08 -11.34
N LYS A 111 12.59 2.80 -12.46
CA LYS A 111 13.21 4.12 -12.69
C LYS A 111 12.79 5.14 -11.61
N PHE A 112 11.57 5.03 -11.09
CA PHE A 112 11.07 5.93 -10.05
C PHE A 112 11.82 5.77 -8.73
N ILE A 113 12.08 4.51 -8.33
CA ILE A 113 12.81 4.19 -7.11
C ILE A 113 14.25 4.73 -7.20
N PHE A 114 14.93 4.52 -8.33
CA PHE A 114 16.27 5.08 -8.54
C PHE A 114 16.28 6.60 -8.49
N LYS A 115 15.33 7.28 -9.16
CA LYS A 115 15.27 8.75 -9.20
C LYS A 115 15.06 9.35 -7.82
N ASN A 116 14.20 8.75 -7.00
CA ASN A 116 13.84 9.25 -5.68
C ASN A 116 14.56 8.56 -4.51
N ARG A 117 15.58 7.71 -4.77
CA ARG A 117 16.24 6.89 -3.74
C ARG A 117 16.79 7.71 -2.57
N LYS A 118 17.36 8.89 -2.84
CA LYS A 118 17.91 9.79 -1.81
C LYS A 118 16.85 10.33 -0.85
N LEU A 119 15.59 10.39 -1.27
CA LEU A 119 14.45 10.81 -0.46
C LEU A 119 13.73 9.60 0.17
N LEU A 120 13.56 8.52 -0.59
CA LEU A 120 12.85 7.32 -0.12
C LEU A 120 13.60 6.60 1.01
N VAL A 121 14.93 6.51 0.94
CA VAL A 121 15.74 5.85 1.98
C VAL A 121 15.57 6.53 3.35
N PRO A 122 15.77 7.84 3.52
CA PRO A 122 15.57 8.49 4.81
C PRO A 122 14.11 8.45 5.26
N ILE A 123 13.12 8.57 4.36
CA ILE A 123 11.69 8.40 4.73
C ILE A 123 11.45 7.02 5.32
N ILE A 124 11.99 5.97 4.68
CA ILE A 124 11.81 4.61 5.15
C ILE A 124 12.46 4.42 6.52
N VAL A 125 13.65 4.97 6.76
CA VAL A 125 14.31 4.83 8.07
C VAL A 125 13.65 5.70 9.15
N ALA A 126 13.24 6.92 8.82
CA ALA A 126 12.71 7.88 9.79
C ALA A 126 11.29 7.55 10.25
N LEU A 127 10.44 7.03 9.36
CA LEU A 127 9.01 6.84 9.65
C LEU A 127 8.74 5.81 10.79
N PRO A 128 9.41 4.64 10.86
CA PRO A 128 9.34 3.75 12.01
C PRO A 128 9.87 4.39 13.29
N ILE A 129 10.95 5.16 13.21
CA ILE A 129 11.53 5.86 14.37
C ILE A 129 10.49 6.81 14.94
N VAL A 130 9.88 7.65 14.11
CA VAL A 130 8.82 8.58 14.51
C VAL A 130 7.63 7.84 15.13
N ILE A 131 7.16 6.75 14.51
CA ILE A 131 6.05 5.94 15.04
C ILE A 131 6.40 5.34 16.41
N ILE A 132 7.59 4.76 16.57
CA ILE A 132 8.07 4.19 17.84
C ILE A 132 8.18 5.28 18.90
N THR A 133 8.80 6.42 18.58
CA THR A 133 8.93 7.55 19.50
C THR A 133 7.56 8.07 19.94
N PHE A 134 6.62 8.25 19.02
CA PHE A 134 5.27 8.71 19.35
C PHE A 134 4.52 7.71 20.24
N THR A 135 4.73 6.41 20.00
CA THR A 135 4.13 5.33 20.80
C THR A 135 4.71 5.31 22.21
N ILE A 136 6.04 5.47 22.37
CA ILE A 136 6.70 5.56 23.68
C ILE A 136 6.20 6.77 24.46
N VAL A 137 6.09 7.93 23.82
CA VAL A 137 5.59 9.16 24.47
C VAL A 137 4.14 8.97 24.92
N LYS A 138 3.26 8.45 24.06
CA LYS A 138 1.86 8.14 24.39
C LYS A 138 1.71 7.15 25.55
N ILE A 139 2.56 6.13 25.61
CA ILE A 139 2.57 5.16 26.71
C ILE A 139 3.08 5.80 27.99
N GLY A 140 4.11 6.65 27.91
CA GLY A 140 4.62 7.42 29.03
C GLY A 140 3.59 8.37 29.63
N GLU A 141 2.87 9.13 28.78
CA GLU A 141 1.77 10.03 29.18
C GLU A 141 0.54 9.29 29.75
N ALA A 142 0.37 7.99 29.45
CA ALA A 142 -0.72 7.19 30.00
C ALA A 142 -0.35 6.50 31.32
N LEU A 143 0.95 6.43 31.66
CA LEU A 143 1.47 5.79 32.86
C LEU A 143 1.85 6.79 33.97
N PHE A 144 1.88 8.09 33.67
CA PHE A 144 2.17 9.21 34.59
C PHE A 144 1.09 10.28 34.47
#